data_AF-A0A7J5ZE39-F1
#
_entry.id   AF-A0A7J5ZE39-F1
#
_cell.length_a   1.000
_cell.length_b   1.000
_cell.length_c   1.000
_cell.angle_alpha   90.00
_cell.angle_beta   90.00
_cell.angle_gamma   90.00
#
_symmetry.space_group_name_H-M   'P 1'
#
loop_
_entity.id
_entity.type
_entity.pdbx_description
1 polymer ?
#
loop_
_entity_poly.entity_id
_entity_poly.type
_entity_poly.pdbx_seq_one_letter_code
_entity_poly.pdbx_strand_id
1 'polypeptide(L)'
;MACGSTGSRVSCGRDLNCVPEVADTLAAVAKLGFDFLCMPLFHSRFKREFELEPAKTRSGAHTRSDLLLCGRDWNTLIVGKLSQWIDPDAEVEAERRNSEAALTQELNFSAYLGLPVFMLHLKGPHCANLARLLLNHIHTGHHTSNFWIRVPLMAPEDTREDVIENEPGPCVDDTSVTRRPGAAIEVGADMPSDAVIDKWLGEPIKAAILPTSIFLTNKKGFPVLSKAHQRIIFSLFKLEAQFVFTGTSRHTEKDFRSYLQYLEYLNQNRPAPNSYELFAKGYEDYLQSPSSHSWTTWSLRHMRCLRRILLNTLSTNRLYISVCLTEFQRSRKTQMVLMVLGAGRGPLVNASLRAARQADRKLKIYAVEKNPNAVITLENWRFEEWGDQVTVVSCDMREWSAPEKADIIVSELLGSFGDNELSPDTGCRERDKDPECHFETPYVVRLHNFHQLAEPKPCFTFRHPTKGINPQTHSAGMFSWFPIFFPLKVLPTEEGDRMTEGPRKRGSSGGEDSHSEPADTQPGAAKNAEGFEVALKKEIGL
;
A
#
# COMPACT_ATOMS: atom_id res chain seq x y z
N MET A 1 2.58 17.15 35.33
CA MET A 1 2.27 15.70 35.36
C MET A 1 2.28 15.20 33.93
N ALA A 2 2.96 14.08 33.72
CA ALA A 2 3.60 13.71 32.47
C ALA A 2 2.62 13.30 31.35
N CYS A 3 3.02 13.66 30.14
CA CYS A 3 2.56 13.27 28.81
C CYS A 3 2.00 11.84 28.76
N GLY A 4 0.68 11.71 28.57
CA GLY A 4 0.05 10.49 28.12
C GLY A 4 0.28 10.32 26.61
N SER A 5 0.62 9.10 26.20
CA SER A 5 0.85 8.72 24.80
C SER A 5 -0.25 9.27 23.88
N THR A 6 0.12 10.14 22.94
CA THR A 6 -0.76 10.57 21.85
C THR A 6 -0.95 9.40 20.89
N GLY A 7 -1.89 8.51 21.19
CA GLY A 7 -2.44 7.61 20.19
C GLY A 7 -3.03 8.46 19.06
N SER A 8 -2.73 8.11 17.80
CA SER A 8 -3.29 8.81 16.63
C SER A 8 -4.81 8.81 16.75
N ARG A 9 -5.42 9.99 16.89
CA ARG A 9 -6.88 10.14 16.95
C ARG A 9 -7.45 9.72 15.60
N VAL A 10 -8.46 8.86 15.61
CA VAL A 10 -9.13 8.40 14.39
C VAL A 10 -10.04 9.52 13.89
N SER A 11 -9.92 9.87 12.61
CA SER A 11 -10.78 10.87 11.97
C SER A 11 -12.20 10.33 11.83
N CYS A 12 -13.17 11.01 12.45
CA CYS A 12 -14.55 10.55 12.51
C CYS A 12 -15.54 11.62 12.04
N GLY A 13 -16.45 11.24 11.14
CA GLY A 13 -17.51 12.10 10.61
C GLY A 13 -18.90 11.70 11.07
N ARG A 14 -19.83 12.65 11.02
CA ARG A 14 -21.26 12.42 11.23
C ARG A 14 -22.03 12.50 9.92
N ASP A 15 -22.79 11.47 9.58
CA ASP A 15 -23.66 11.46 8.40
C ASP A 15 -25.12 11.83 8.72
N LEU A 16 -25.59 12.94 8.15
CA LEU A 16 -26.97 13.43 8.31
C LEU A 16 -27.67 13.59 6.95
N ASN A 17 -28.98 13.36 6.92
CA ASN A 17 -29.85 13.67 5.77
C ASN A 17 -30.74 14.89 6.03
N CYS A 18 -30.82 15.36 7.27
CA CYS A 18 -31.61 16.51 7.68
C CYS A 18 -30.68 17.51 8.37
N VAL A 19 -30.50 18.67 7.75
CA VAL A 19 -29.67 19.77 8.26
C VAL A 19 -30.48 21.06 8.11
N PRO A 20 -31.31 21.42 9.12
CA PRO A 20 -32.10 22.64 9.09
C PRO A 20 -31.21 23.87 8.97
N GLU A 21 -30.25 24.03 9.91
CA GLU A 21 -29.29 25.13 9.96
C GLU A 21 -27.86 24.58 9.92
N VAL A 22 -27.07 24.99 8.93
CA VAL A 22 -25.72 24.42 8.70
C VAL A 22 -24.77 24.71 9.85
N ALA A 23 -24.64 25.99 10.22
CA ALA A 23 -23.68 26.42 11.22
C ALA A 23 -23.96 25.79 12.58
N ASP A 24 -25.23 25.79 13.01
CA ASP A 24 -25.66 25.18 14.27
C ASP A 24 -25.47 23.66 14.27
N THR A 25 -25.80 23.00 13.15
CA THR A 25 -25.62 21.54 13.03
C THR A 25 -24.14 21.17 13.07
N LEU A 26 -23.29 21.92 12.36
CA LEU A 26 -21.84 21.70 12.37
C LEU A 26 -21.25 21.92 13.76
N ALA A 27 -21.67 22.98 14.46
CA ALA A 27 -21.26 23.25 15.84
C ALA A 27 -21.72 22.14 16.81
N ALA A 28 -22.94 21.62 16.66
CA ALA A 28 -23.45 20.51 17.45
C ALA A 28 -22.66 19.21 17.19
N VAL A 29 -22.34 18.92 15.93
CA VAL A 29 -21.53 17.76 15.53
C VAL A 29 -20.11 17.86 16.09
N ALA A 30 -19.48 19.03 16.01
CA ALA A 30 -18.17 19.28 16.60
C ALA A 30 -18.19 19.12 18.13
N LYS A 31 -19.25 19.58 18.81
CA LYS A 31 -19.42 19.41 20.27
C LYS A 31 -19.51 17.94 20.69
N LEU A 32 -20.05 17.07 19.83
CA LEU A 32 -20.07 15.62 20.04
C LEU A 32 -18.69 14.96 19.84
N GLY A 33 -17.73 15.68 19.25
CA GLY A 33 -16.35 15.22 19.04
C GLY A 33 -16.04 14.71 17.63
N PHE A 34 -16.97 14.86 16.67
CA PHE A 34 -16.72 14.55 15.27
C PHE A 34 -15.86 15.63 14.60
N ASP A 35 -15.04 15.20 13.66
CA ASP A 35 -14.10 16.02 12.91
C ASP A 35 -14.74 16.65 11.65
N PHE A 36 -15.78 16.02 11.09
CA PHE A 36 -16.49 16.50 9.90
C PHE A 36 -17.97 16.07 9.85
N LEU A 37 -18.73 16.71 8.97
CA LEU A 37 -20.15 16.48 8.72
C LEU A 37 -20.39 16.06 7.26
N CYS A 38 -21.00 14.90 7.05
CA CYS A 38 -21.54 14.51 5.75
C CYS A 38 -22.99 15.00 5.64
N MET A 39 -23.29 15.86 4.67
CA MET A 39 -24.63 16.43 4.50
C MET A 39 -25.01 16.66 3.03
N PRO A 40 -26.32 16.67 2.71
CA PRO A 40 -26.80 17.06 1.39
C PRO A 40 -26.47 18.52 1.09
N LEU A 41 -25.93 18.80 -0.10
CA LEU A 41 -25.72 20.18 -0.55
C LEU A 41 -27.02 20.84 -1.03
N PHE A 42 -27.96 20.01 -1.50
CA PHE A 42 -29.32 20.39 -1.86
C PHE A 42 -30.27 19.61 -0.96
N HIS A 43 -31.42 20.19 -0.65
CA HIS A 43 -32.40 19.50 0.18
C HIS A 43 -32.83 18.17 -0.48
N SER A 44 -32.67 17.04 0.20
CA SER A 44 -32.80 15.70 -0.42
C SER A 44 -34.19 15.39 -0.99
N ARG A 45 -35.24 16.11 -0.57
CA ARG A 45 -36.60 15.99 -1.14
C ARG A 45 -36.92 17.02 -2.22
N PHE A 46 -36.00 17.95 -2.51
CA PHE A 46 -36.20 18.99 -3.52
C PHE A 46 -35.83 18.47 -4.91
N LYS A 47 -36.76 17.73 -5.53
CA LYS A 47 -36.65 17.28 -6.94
C LYS A 47 -36.73 18.51 -7.85
N ARG A 48 -35.82 18.58 -8.83
CA ARG A 48 -35.63 19.70 -9.76
C ARG A 48 -35.93 19.23 -11.18
N GLU A 49 -36.61 20.08 -11.93
CA GLU A 49 -36.96 19.87 -13.34
C GLU A 49 -36.10 20.80 -14.20
N PHE A 50 -35.59 20.32 -15.33
CA PHE A 50 -34.65 21.03 -16.20
C PHE A 50 -35.14 21.12 -17.65
N GLU A 51 -36.15 20.33 -18.03
CA GLU A 51 -36.67 20.29 -19.40
C GLU A 51 -38.07 20.92 -19.51
N LEU A 52 -38.97 20.58 -18.59
CA LEU A 52 -40.40 20.88 -18.73
C LEU A 52 -40.87 22.11 -17.93
N GLU A 53 -41.67 22.96 -18.57
CA GLU A 53 -42.38 24.06 -17.91
C GLU A 53 -43.67 23.58 -17.22
N PRO A 54 -44.12 24.24 -16.13
CA PRO A 54 -43.54 25.45 -15.52
C PRO A 54 -42.46 25.15 -14.46
N ALA A 55 -42.18 23.87 -14.18
CA ALA A 55 -41.32 23.48 -13.07
C ALA A 55 -39.84 23.83 -13.31
N LYS A 56 -39.39 23.84 -14.57
CA LYS A 56 -38.06 24.29 -14.99
C LYS A 56 -37.75 25.73 -14.58
N THR A 57 -38.75 26.62 -14.62
CA THR A 57 -38.59 28.04 -14.29
C THR A 57 -38.93 28.39 -12.84
N ARG A 58 -38.88 27.40 -11.94
CA ARG A 58 -39.10 27.63 -10.49
C ARG A 58 -38.21 28.76 -9.98
N SER A 59 -38.82 29.81 -9.44
CA SER A 59 -38.13 30.97 -8.89
C SER A 59 -37.47 30.68 -7.54
N GLY A 60 -36.45 31.46 -7.20
CA GLY A 60 -35.76 31.42 -5.90
C GLY A 60 -34.43 30.66 -5.95
N ALA A 61 -33.71 30.65 -4.83
CA ALA A 61 -32.46 29.93 -4.72
C ALA A 61 -32.71 28.41 -4.71
N HIS A 62 -31.96 27.67 -5.53
CA HIS A 62 -32.12 26.21 -5.60
C HIS A 62 -31.54 25.48 -4.37
N THR A 63 -30.66 26.14 -3.62
CA THR A 63 -30.14 25.67 -2.34
C THR A 63 -29.69 26.83 -1.45
N ARG A 64 -29.17 26.51 -0.27
CA ARG A 64 -28.60 27.43 0.71
C ARG A 64 -27.34 28.12 0.20
N SER A 65 -27.06 29.34 0.70
CA SER A 65 -25.87 30.10 0.30
C SER A 65 -24.58 29.50 0.89
N ASP A 66 -23.51 29.61 0.12
CA ASP A 66 -22.12 29.41 0.51
C ASP A 66 -21.71 30.28 1.72
N LEU A 67 -22.25 31.50 1.84
CA LEU A 67 -21.95 32.46 2.90
C LEU A 67 -22.33 31.99 4.31
N LEU A 68 -23.06 30.88 4.43
CA LEU A 68 -23.43 30.30 5.73
C LEU A 68 -22.24 29.71 6.50
N LEU A 69 -21.14 29.41 5.81
CA LEU A 69 -19.87 28.99 6.42
C LEU A 69 -18.70 29.73 5.78
N CYS A 70 -17.59 29.84 6.51
CA CYS A 70 -16.37 30.35 5.91
C CYS A 70 -15.74 29.31 4.96
N GLY A 71 -14.96 29.76 3.97
CA GLY A 71 -14.33 28.85 3.01
C GLY A 71 -13.47 27.76 3.65
N ARG A 72 -12.82 28.04 4.79
CA ARG A 72 -12.05 27.01 5.52
C ARG A 72 -12.95 25.87 6.01
N ASP A 73 -14.14 26.19 6.52
CA ASP A 73 -15.04 25.18 7.08
C ASP A 73 -15.62 24.30 5.97
N TRP A 74 -15.96 24.88 4.81
CA TRP A 74 -16.32 24.11 3.61
C TRP A 74 -15.18 23.17 3.17
N ASN A 75 -13.95 23.69 3.11
CA ASN A 75 -12.80 22.96 2.60
C ASN A 75 -12.27 21.87 3.55
N THR A 76 -12.70 21.85 4.82
CA THR A 76 -12.11 20.93 5.83
C THR A 76 -13.13 20.14 6.64
N LEU A 77 -14.35 20.64 6.82
CA LEU A 77 -15.32 20.07 7.77
C LEU A 77 -16.56 19.49 7.10
N ILE A 78 -16.76 19.70 5.79
CA ILE A 78 -17.97 19.26 5.08
C ILE A 78 -17.64 18.21 4.02
N VAL A 79 -18.38 17.10 4.06
CA VAL A 79 -18.48 16.13 2.97
C VAL A 79 -19.84 16.30 2.31
N GLY A 80 -19.85 16.65 1.03
CA GLY A 80 -21.09 16.80 0.28
C GLY A 80 -21.70 15.44 -0.06
N LYS A 81 -23.03 15.35 -0.15
CA LYS A 81 -23.74 14.13 -0.52
C LYS A 81 -24.66 14.37 -1.71
N LEU A 82 -24.65 13.41 -2.64
CA LEU A 82 -25.59 13.36 -3.75
C LEU A 82 -27.03 13.21 -3.25
N SER A 83 -27.95 13.98 -3.80
CA SER A 83 -29.38 13.82 -3.54
C SER A 83 -29.88 12.40 -3.89
N GLN A 84 -30.70 11.81 -3.01
CA GLN A 84 -31.16 10.42 -3.15
C GLN A 84 -32.04 10.16 -4.38
N TRP A 85 -32.73 11.19 -4.89
CA TRP A 85 -33.62 11.03 -6.04
C TRP A 85 -32.88 11.00 -7.38
N ILE A 86 -31.62 11.45 -7.43
CA ILE A 86 -30.83 11.50 -8.67
C ILE A 86 -30.51 10.07 -9.11
N ASP A 87 -30.89 9.74 -10.34
CA ASP A 87 -30.65 8.45 -10.99
C ASP A 87 -30.29 8.65 -12.47
N PRO A 88 -29.00 8.85 -12.80
CA PRO A 88 -28.56 9.02 -14.17
C PRO A 88 -28.69 7.75 -15.01
N ASP A 89 -28.98 6.61 -14.39
CA ASP A 89 -29.12 5.32 -15.08
C ASP A 89 -30.59 4.88 -15.15
N ALA A 90 -31.53 5.77 -14.81
CA ALA A 90 -32.96 5.49 -14.90
C ALA A 90 -33.40 5.06 -16.31
N GLU A 91 -34.27 4.05 -16.36
CA GLU A 91 -34.85 3.56 -17.61
C GLU A 91 -35.70 4.64 -18.30
N VAL A 92 -36.42 5.43 -17.49
CA VAL A 92 -37.27 6.53 -17.96
C VAL A 92 -36.40 7.70 -18.41
N GLU A 93 -36.42 7.99 -19.70
CA GLU A 93 -35.57 9.02 -20.32
C GLU A 93 -35.70 10.40 -19.67
N ALA A 94 -36.93 10.84 -19.37
CA ALA A 94 -37.17 12.15 -18.74
C ALA A 94 -36.56 12.23 -17.32
N GLU A 95 -36.62 11.15 -16.55
CA GLU A 95 -35.99 11.09 -15.22
C GLU A 95 -34.48 11.01 -15.32
N ARG A 96 -33.98 10.25 -16.30
CA ARG A 96 -32.57 10.15 -16.61
C ARG A 96 -31.99 11.52 -16.94
N ARG A 97 -32.51 12.22 -17.94
CA ARG A 97 -32.01 13.54 -18.36
C ARG A 97 -32.06 14.59 -17.25
N ASN A 98 -33.14 14.60 -16.47
CA ASN A 98 -33.23 15.46 -15.28
C ASN A 98 -32.17 15.10 -14.22
N SER A 99 -31.90 13.81 -14.03
CA SER A 99 -30.86 13.33 -13.11
C SER A 99 -29.44 13.67 -13.61
N GLU A 100 -29.18 13.59 -14.92
CA GLU A 100 -27.89 14.02 -15.49
C GLU A 100 -27.63 15.51 -15.23
N ALA A 101 -28.63 16.35 -15.47
CA ALA A 101 -28.56 17.78 -15.21
C ALA A 101 -28.40 18.08 -13.71
N ALA A 102 -29.15 17.40 -12.85
CA ALA A 102 -29.07 17.53 -11.40
C ALA A 102 -27.71 17.09 -10.84
N LEU A 103 -27.18 15.95 -11.30
CA LEU A 103 -25.86 15.45 -10.91
C LEU A 103 -24.78 16.46 -11.29
N THR A 104 -24.79 16.95 -12.53
CA THR A 104 -23.84 17.96 -13.01
C THR A 104 -23.91 19.22 -12.16
N GLN A 105 -25.12 19.68 -11.82
CA GLN A 105 -25.31 20.83 -10.94
C GLN A 105 -24.74 20.60 -9.54
N GLU A 106 -25.00 19.44 -8.91
CA GLU A 106 -24.50 19.16 -7.55
C GLU A 106 -22.98 18.99 -7.52
N LEU A 107 -22.38 18.34 -8.53
CA LEU A 107 -20.94 18.21 -8.68
C LEU A 107 -20.28 19.58 -8.87
N ASN A 108 -20.79 20.41 -9.77
CA ASN A 108 -20.27 21.75 -9.98
C ASN A 108 -20.39 22.63 -8.73
N PHE A 109 -21.49 22.50 -7.97
CA PHE A 109 -21.65 23.22 -6.72
C PHE A 109 -20.69 22.72 -5.63
N SER A 110 -20.40 21.41 -5.58
CA SER A 110 -19.39 20.86 -4.68
C SER A 110 -17.98 21.40 -4.97
N ALA A 111 -17.64 21.54 -6.26
CA ALA A 111 -16.38 22.12 -6.69
C ALA A 111 -16.32 23.63 -6.39
N TYR A 112 -17.43 24.35 -6.60
CA TYR A 112 -17.56 25.77 -6.25
C TYR A 112 -17.32 26.04 -4.76
N LEU A 113 -17.89 25.20 -3.89
CA LEU A 113 -17.68 25.27 -2.44
C LEU A 113 -16.28 24.83 -2.00
N GLY A 114 -15.48 24.22 -2.87
CA GLY A 114 -14.14 23.73 -2.53
C GLY A 114 -14.13 22.52 -1.60
N LEU A 115 -15.17 21.68 -1.65
CA LEU A 115 -15.30 20.56 -0.72
C LEU A 115 -14.14 19.55 -0.86
N PRO A 116 -13.62 19.01 0.27
CA PRO A 116 -12.56 18.01 0.25
C PRO A 116 -13.04 16.68 -0.33
N VAL A 117 -14.32 16.36 -0.12
CA VAL A 117 -14.94 15.09 -0.54
C VAL A 117 -16.40 15.31 -0.96
N PHE A 118 -16.81 14.64 -2.04
CA PHE A 118 -18.21 14.47 -2.42
C PHE A 118 -18.57 12.97 -2.47
N MET A 119 -19.61 12.58 -1.72
CA MET A 119 -20.06 11.19 -1.58
C MET A 119 -21.23 10.91 -2.54
N LEU A 120 -21.06 9.87 -3.37
CA LEU A 120 -22.06 9.33 -4.27
C LEU A 120 -22.56 7.99 -3.73
N HIS A 121 -23.82 7.66 -4.00
CA HIS A 121 -24.40 6.34 -3.71
C HIS A 121 -24.69 5.62 -5.03
N LEU A 122 -24.54 4.29 -5.03
CA LEU A 122 -24.96 3.44 -6.15
C LEU A 122 -26.40 2.99 -5.89
N LYS A 123 -27.25 3.05 -6.92
CA LYS A 123 -28.65 2.60 -6.84
C LYS A 123 -28.87 1.16 -7.30
N GLY A 124 -27.87 0.58 -7.96
CA GLY A 124 -27.95 -0.75 -8.52
C GLY A 124 -26.66 -1.09 -9.27
N PRO A 125 -26.63 -2.26 -9.93
CA PRO A 125 -25.44 -2.75 -10.63
C PRO A 125 -25.12 -1.98 -11.92
N HIS A 126 -26.11 -1.30 -12.50
CA HIS A 126 -25.94 -0.52 -13.73
C HIS A 126 -25.74 0.96 -13.41
N CYS A 127 -24.49 1.41 -13.43
CA CYS A 127 -24.10 2.79 -13.11
C CYS A 127 -23.21 3.43 -14.19
N ALA A 128 -23.33 2.98 -15.45
CA ALA A 128 -22.46 3.40 -16.54
C ALA A 128 -22.58 4.90 -16.84
N ASN A 129 -23.79 5.45 -16.80
CA ASN A 129 -24.02 6.86 -17.08
C ASN A 129 -23.60 7.75 -15.91
N LEU A 130 -23.84 7.31 -14.67
CA LEU A 130 -23.25 7.92 -13.48
C LEU A 130 -21.72 7.99 -13.57
N ALA A 131 -21.07 6.88 -13.92
CA ALA A 131 -19.62 6.80 -14.07
C ALA A 131 -19.12 7.73 -15.18
N ARG A 132 -19.76 7.74 -16.35
CA ARG A 132 -19.43 8.64 -17.47
C ARG A 132 -19.48 10.11 -17.06
N LEU A 133 -20.55 10.53 -16.37
CA LEU A 133 -20.73 11.92 -15.95
C LEU A 133 -19.73 12.32 -14.86
N LEU A 134 -19.49 11.45 -13.89
CA LEU A 134 -18.48 11.66 -12.87
C LEU A 134 -17.08 11.78 -13.49
N LEU A 135 -16.73 10.89 -14.40
CA LEU A 135 -15.44 10.91 -15.08
C LEU A 135 -15.24 12.18 -15.92
N ASN A 136 -16.28 12.59 -16.64
CA ASN A 136 -16.27 13.86 -17.36
C ASN A 136 -16.03 15.04 -16.41
N HIS A 137 -16.70 15.06 -15.25
CA HIS A 137 -16.50 16.11 -14.25
C HIS A 137 -15.08 16.10 -13.64
N ILE A 138 -14.51 14.92 -13.40
CA ILE A 138 -13.13 14.76 -12.92
C ILE A 138 -12.11 15.29 -13.93
N HIS A 139 -12.31 15.02 -15.23
CA HIS A 139 -11.37 15.42 -16.28
C HIS A 139 -11.50 16.88 -16.70
N THR A 140 -12.71 17.44 -16.65
CA THR A 140 -12.96 18.83 -17.09
C THR A 140 -12.73 19.86 -15.98
N GLY A 141 -12.76 19.44 -14.72
CA GLY A 141 -12.62 20.33 -13.58
C GLY A 141 -11.17 20.49 -13.10
N HIS A 142 -10.76 21.73 -12.84
CA HIS A 142 -9.54 22.02 -12.06
C HIS A 142 -9.84 21.99 -10.55
N HIS A 143 -10.42 20.90 -10.05
CA HIS A 143 -10.72 20.72 -8.62
C HIS A 143 -9.87 19.62 -7.97
N THR A 144 -9.65 19.76 -6.67
CA THR A 144 -8.85 18.82 -5.87
C THR A 144 -9.73 17.86 -5.06
N SER A 145 -11.05 17.96 -5.19
CA SER A 145 -12.04 17.16 -4.47
C SER A 145 -11.84 15.67 -4.72
N ASN A 146 -12.00 14.89 -3.66
CA ASN A 146 -12.06 13.43 -3.76
C ASN A 146 -13.52 12.98 -3.89
N PHE A 147 -13.73 11.84 -4.52
CA PHE A 147 -15.06 11.25 -4.65
C PHE A 147 -15.11 9.95 -3.85
N TRP A 148 -16.10 9.85 -2.97
CA TRP A 148 -16.36 8.62 -2.21
C TRP A 148 -17.56 7.90 -2.81
N ILE A 149 -17.35 6.66 -3.24
CA ILE A 149 -18.45 5.81 -3.68
C ILE A 149 -18.92 5.00 -2.48
N ARG A 150 -20.12 5.32 -2.00
CA ARG A 150 -20.78 4.57 -0.93
C ARG A 150 -21.24 3.23 -1.48
N VAL A 151 -20.63 2.16 -0.99
CA VAL A 151 -20.95 0.78 -1.37
C VAL A 151 -21.14 -0.04 -0.09
N PRO A 152 -22.22 -0.81 0.04
CA PRO A 152 -22.39 -1.65 1.20
C PRO A 152 -21.49 -2.89 1.11
N LEU A 153 -21.02 -3.37 2.26
CA LEU A 153 -20.17 -4.55 2.35
C LEU A 153 -20.86 -5.82 1.79
N MET A 154 -22.19 -5.86 1.89
CA MET A 154 -23.09 -6.81 1.23
C MET A 154 -24.18 -6.04 0.51
N ALA A 155 -24.64 -6.54 -0.65
CA ALA A 155 -25.75 -5.91 -1.36
C ALA A 155 -27.01 -5.90 -0.47
N PRO A 156 -27.83 -4.83 -0.49
CA PRO A 156 -29.07 -4.78 0.30
C PRO A 156 -30.00 -5.95 0.01
N GLU A 157 -30.01 -6.43 -1.25
CA GLU A 157 -30.76 -7.59 -1.71
C GLU A 157 -30.38 -8.87 -0.95
N ASP A 158 -29.09 -9.07 -0.67
CA ASP A 158 -28.53 -10.23 0.03
C ASP A 158 -28.69 -10.16 1.56
N THR A 159 -29.16 -9.01 2.07
CA THR A 159 -29.38 -8.77 3.51
C THR A 159 -30.86 -8.82 3.91
N ARG A 160 -31.76 -9.11 2.96
CA ARG A 160 -33.19 -9.27 3.24
C ARG A 160 -33.42 -10.60 3.96
N GLU A 161 -34.38 -10.62 4.89
CA GLU A 161 -34.86 -11.88 5.47
C GLU A 161 -35.51 -12.71 4.34
N ASP A 162 -34.85 -13.79 3.93
CA ASP A 162 -35.26 -14.59 2.77
C ASP A 162 -36.58 -15.32 3.01
N VAL A 163 -37.50 -15.16 2.04
CA VAL A 163 -38.53 -16.17 1.73
C VAL A 163 -38.19 -16.93 0.44
N ILE A 164 -37.25 -16.48 -0.40
CA ILE A 164 -36.85 -17.20 -1.63
C ILE A 164 -35.39 -16.89 -1.98
N GLU A 165 -34.54 -17.91 -2.04
CA GLU A 165 -33.16 -17.84 -2.53
C GLU A 165 -33.12 -17.58 -4.04
N ASN A 166 -32.29 -16.63 -4.49
CA ASN A 166 -32.00 -16.41 -5.91
C ASN A 166 -30.51 -16.56 -6.19
N GLU A 167 -30.18 -17.08 -7.37
CA GLU A 167 -28.80 -17.27 -7.82
C GLU A 167 -28.11 -15.95 -8.22
N PRO A 168 -26.78 -15.81 -7.99
CA PRO A 168 -26.04 -14.58 -8.26
C PRO A 168 -25.84 -14.32 -9.77
N GLY A 169 -26.12 -13.10 -10.20
CA GLY A 169 -25.82 -12.60 -11.55
C GLY A 169 -24.38 -12.09 -11.71
N PRO A 170 -23.85 -12.02 -12.96
CA PRO A 170 -22.47 -11.63 -13.22
C PRO A 170 -22.23 -10.12 -13.03
N CYS A 171 -21.09 -9.79 -12.42
CA CYS A 171 -20.58 -8.42 -12.26
C CYS A 171 -19.77 -8.02 -13.51
N VAL A 172 -20.06 -6.85 -14.08
CA VAL A 172 -19.31 -6.29 -15.22
C VAL A 172 -18.32 -5.28 -14.69
N ASP A 173 -17.03 -5.54 -14.87
CA ASP A 173 -15.94 -4.66 -14.43
C ASP A 173 -15.39 -3.89 -15.64
N ASP A 174 -15.56 -2.57 -15.65
CA ASP A 174 -15.05 -1.69 -16.71
C ASP A 174 -13.83 -0.91 -16.20
N THR A 175 -12.65 -1.42 -16.53
CA THR A 175 -11.37 -0.92 -16.02
C THR A 175 -10.82 0.18 -16.93
N SER A 176 -10.97 1.44 -16.54
CA SER A 176 -10.13 2.54 -17.04
C SER A 176 -9.29 3.14 -15.91
N VAL A 177 -7.98 3.25 -16.12
CA VAL A 177 -7.02 3.82 -15.16
C VAL A 177 -7.10 5.35 -15.28
N THR A 178 -7.98 5.93 -14.48
CA THR A 178 -8.04 7.37 -14.20
C THR A 178 -7.96 7.57 -12.69
N ARG A 179 -7.93 8.82 -12.20
CA ARG A 179 -7.86 9.15 -10.77
C ARG A 179 -9.04 8.49 -10.03
N ARG A 180 -8.81 7.28 -9.49
CA ARG A 180 -9.89 6.40 -9.03
C ARG A 180 -10.60 7.01 -7.82
N PRO A 181 -11.94 7.07 -7.83
CA PRO A 181 -12.73 7.35 -6.64
C PRO A 181 -12.35 6.40 -5.50
N GLY A 182 -12.45 6.88 -4.26
CA GLY A 182 -12.25 6.04 -3.08
C GLY A 182 -13.52 5.31 -2.69
N ALA A 183 -13.40 4.11 -2.13
CA ALA A 183 -14.54 3.38 -1.58
C ALA A 183 -14.90 3.90 -0.18
N ALA A 184 -16.19 4.11 0.07
CA ALA A 184 -16.76 4.35 1.39
C ALA A 184 -17.65 3.14 1.75
N ILE A 185 -17.05 2.15 2.41
CA ILE A 185 -17.72 0.86 2.68
C ILE A 185 -18.72 1.02 3.81
N GLU A 186 -19.98 0.67 3.56
CA GLU A 186 -21.02 0.62 4.60
C GLU A 186 -21.08 -0.76 5.25
N VAL A 187 -20.83 -0.80 6.56
CA VAL A 187 -20.82 -2.02 7.35
C VAL A 187 -22.25 -2.35 7.78
N GLY A 188 -22.76 -3.51 7.35
CA GLY A 188 -24.07 -4.03 7.72
C GLY A 188 -24.14 -4.56 9.16
N ALA A 189 -25.35 -4.93 9.61
CA ALA A 189 -25.54 -5.53 10.93
C ALA A 189 -25.01 -6.97 11.00
N ASP A 190 -25.12 -7.70 9.89
CA ASP A 190 -24.61 -9.05 9.73
C ASP A 190 -23.31 -9.01 8.93
N MET A 191 -22.33 -9.78 9.43
CA MET A 191 -21.00 -9.81 8.86
C MET A 191 -20.93 -10.91 7.80
N PRO A 192 -20.48 -10.60 6.57
CA PRO A 192 -20.33 -11.62 5.54
C PRO A 192 -19.17 -12.58 5.86
N SER A 193 -19.04 -13.62 5.03
CA SER A 193 -17.92 -14.55 5.08
C SER A 193 -16.58 -13.84 4.84
N ASP A 194 -15.50 -14.42 5.36
CA ASP A 194 -14.16 -13.88 5.17
C ASP A 194 -13.81 -13.76 3.66
N ALA A 195 -14.30 -14.66 2.81
CA ALA A 195 -14.11 -14.59 1.35
C ALA A 195 -14.72 -13.33 0.70
N VAL A 196 -15.85 -12.83 1.19
CA VAL A 196 -16.46 -11.58 0.70
C VAL A 196 -15.69 -10.38 1.21
N ILE A 197 -15.20 -10.43 2.45
CA ILE A 197 -14.38 -9.38 3.06
C ILE A 197 -13.04 -9.27 2.31
N ASP A 198 -12.43 -10.40 1.96
CA ASP A 198 -11.14 -10.48 1.30
C ASP A 198 -11.15 -9.88 -0.12
N LYS A 199 -12.31 -9.83 -0.79
CA LYS A 199 -12.48 -9.11 -2.07
C LYS A 199 -12.18 -7.62 -1.97
N TRP A 200 -12.26 -7.04 -0.77
CA TRP A 200 -11.96 -5.63 -0.53
C TRP A 200 -10.48 -5.37 -0.21
N LEU A 201 -9.65 -6.41 -0.10
CA LEU A 201 -8.21 -6.27 0.12
C LEU A 201 -7.54 -5.73 -1.16
N GLY A 202 -6.78 -4.64 -1.05
CA GLY A 202 -6.17 -3.95 -2.18
C GLY A 202 -7.03 -2.83 -2.78
N GLU A 203 -8.32 -2.77 -2.44
CA GLU A 203 -9.21 -1.71 -2.91
C GLU A 203 -8.94 -0.38 -2.21
N PRO A 204 -9.19 0.79 -2.86
CA PRO A 204 -8.87 2.11 -2.31
C PRO A 204 -9.92 2.56 -1.28
N ILE A 205 -10.04 1.84 -0.16
CA ILE A 205 -10.95 2.16 0.94
C ILE A 205 -10.49 3.46 1.62
N LYS A 206 -11.33 4.49 1.57
CA LYS A 206 -11.06 5.79 2.20
C LYS A 206 -11.91 6.04 3.44
N ALA A 207 -13.10 5.46 3.47
CA ALA A 207 -14.01 5.59 4.60
C ALA A 207 -14.76 4.30 4.91
N ALA A 208 -15.19 4.17 6.17
CA ALA A 208 -16.09 3.13 6.65
C ALA A 208 -17.32 3.78 7.29
N ILE A 209 -18.50 3.50 6.73
CA ILE A 209 -19.77 3.99 7.23
C ILE A 209 -20.31 2.98 8.23
N LEU A 210 -20.53 3.44 9.47
CA LEU A 210 -21.02 2.66 10.59
C LEU A 210 -22.43 3.13 10.97
N PRO A 211 -23.47 2.39 10.55
CA PRO A 211 -24.81 2.63 11.05
C PRO A 211 -24.88 2.37 12.55
N THR A 212 -25.53 3.26 13.30
CA THR A 212 -25.83 3.07 14.73
C THR A 212 -26.59 1.78 15.03
N SER A 213 -27.24 1.20 14.03
CA SER A 213 -27.95 -0.09 14.11
C SER A 213 -27.06 -1.31 14.34
N ILE A 214 -25.77 -1.24 13.99
CA ILE A 214 -24.86 -2.39 14.12
C ILE A 214 -24.27 -2.52 15.54
N PHE A 215 -24.46 -1.50 16.38
CA PHE A 215 -23.94 -1.47 17.74
C PHE A 215 -24.88 -2.23 18.68
N LEU A 216 -24.32 -3.24 19.35
CA LEU A 216 -24.94 -3.98 20.43
C LEU A 216 -24.88 -3.17 21.73
N THR A 217 -25.71 -3.54 22.70
CA THR A 217 -25.73 -2.90 24.02
C THR A 217 -25.03 -3.79 25.04
N ASN A 218 -24.03 -3.25 25.75
CA ASN A 218 -23.38 -4.00 26.84
C ASN A 218 -24.21 -3.97 28.14
N LYS A 219 -23.76 -4.71 29.18
CA LYS A 219 -24.42 -4.76 30.50
C LYS A 219 -24.60 -3.40 31.19
N LYS A 220 -23.84 -2.38 30.79
CA LYS A 220 -23.90 -1.01 31.34
C LYS A 220 -24.73 -0.05 30.46
N GLY A 221 -25.36 -0.55 29.40
CA GLY A 221 -26.17 0.24 28.48
C GLY A 221 -25.38 1.03 27.44
N PHE A 222 -24.08 0.76 27.25
CA PHE A 222 -23.24 1.46 26.26
C PHE A 222 -23.16 0.70 24.93
N PRO A 223 -23.03 1.43 23.80
CA PRO A 223 -22.85 0.81 22.49
C PRO A 223 -21.49 0.10 22.39
N VAL A 224 -21.51 -1.14 21.90
CA VAL A 224 -20.33 -1.97 21.64
C VAL A 224 -20.53 -2.77 20.35
N LEU A 225 -19.45 -3.17 19.70
CA LEU A 225 -19.49 -3.98 18.47
C LEU A 225 -19.22 -5.45 18.78
N SER A 226 -19.78 -6.37 17.97
CA SER A 226 -19.46 -7.79 18.05
C SER A 226 -17.98 -8.05 17.73
N LYS A 227 -17.46 -9.24 18.08
CA LYS A 227 -16.07 -9.61 17.76
C LYS A 227 -15.79 -9.63 16.25
N ALA A 228 -16.76 -10.05 15.44
CA ALA A 228 -16.63 -10.05 13.99
C ALA A 228 -16.47 -8.62 13.44
N HIS A 229 -17.30 -7.68 13.87
CA HIS A 229 -17.15 -6.26 13.53
C HIS A 229 -15.82 -5.68 14.01
N GLN A 230 -15.41 -5.97 15.25
CA GLN A 230 -14.11 -5.51 15.78
C GLN A 230 -12.94 -5.92 14.87
N ARG A 231 -12.96 -7.14 14.30
CA ARG A 231 -11.91 -7.60 13.35
C ARG A 231 -11.80 -6.68 12.14
N ILE A 232 -12.91 -6.37 11.46
CA ILE A 232 -12.89 -5.45 10.31
C ILE A 232 -12.46 -4.04 10.73
N ILE A 233 -12.96 -3.53 11.86
CA ILE A 233 -12.56 -2.19 12.35
C ILE A 233 -11.04 -2.12 12.58
N PHE A 234 -10.42 -3.16 13.14
CA PHE A 234 -8.96 -3.20 13.30
C PHE A 234 -8.22 -3.24 11.95
N SER A 235 -8.74 -3.95 10.95
CA SER A 235 -8.18 -3.93 9.59
C SER A 235 -8.28 -2.53 8.97
N LEU A 236 -9.42 -1.86 9.12
CA LEU A 236 -9.65 -0.49 8.63
C LEU A 236 -8.76 0.55 9.34
N PHE A 237 -8.44 0.34 10.62
CA PHE A 237 -7.45 1.18 11.31
C PHE A 237 -6.05 1.07 10.72
N LYS A 238 -5.66 -0.10 10.18
CA LYS A 238 -4.38 -0.26 9.49
C LYS A 238 -4.35 0.47 8.15
N LEU A 239 -5.50 0.55 7.47
CA LEU A 239 -5.67 1.32 6.24
C LEU A 239 -5.85 2.83 6.47
N GLU A 240 -5.83 3.27 7.73
CA GLU A 240 -6.06 4.68 8.13
C GLU A 240 -7.38 5.25 7.57
N ALA A 241 -8.40 4.41 7.41
CA ALA A 241 -9.71 4.83 6.90
C ALA A 241 -10.39 5.81 7.86
N GLN A 242 -11.17 6.74 7.31
CA GLN A 242 -12.03 7.62 8.09
C GLN A 242 -13.33 6.91 8.46
N PHE A 243 -13.88 7.17 9.64
CA PHE A 243 -15.12 6.51 10.09
C PHE A 243 -16.29 7.47 10.06
N VAL A 244 -17.41 7.06 9.46
CA VAL A 244 -18.60 7.91 9.31
C VAL A 244 -19.78 7.26 10.03
N PHE A 245 -20.30 7.91 11.06
CA PHE A 245 -21.44 7.38 11.81
C PHE A 245 -22.75 7.84 11.19
N THR A 246 -23.66 6.91 10.88
CA THR A 246 -24.97 7.19 10.28
C THR A 246 -26.15 6.66 11.11
N GLY A 247 -27.36 7.17 10.86
CA GLY A 247 -28.58 6.80 11.59
C GLY A 247 -28.80 7.57 12.90
N THR A 248 -29.95 7.35 13.54
CA THR A 248 -30.35 8.01 14.80
C THR A 248 -29.77 7.30 16.03
N SER A 249 -29.69 7.97 17.18
CA SER A 249 -29.24 7.27 18.39
C SER A 249 -30.21 6.15 18.76
N ARG A 250 -29.73 4.91 18.81
CA ARG A 250 -30.47 3.76 19.36
C ARG A 250 -30.24 3.53 20.85
N HIS A 251 -29.29 4.23 21.44
CA HIS A 251 -28.94 4.17 22.86
C HIS A 251 -29.39 5.46 23.52
N THR A 252 -30.70 5.68 23.63
CA THR A 252 -31.31 6.97 24.02
C THR A 252 -30.94 7.43 25.43
N GLU A 253 -30.64 6.51 26.33
CA GLU A 253 -30.17 6.81 27.68
C GLU A 253 -28.69 7.26 27.73
N LYS A 254 -27.98 7.18 26.60
CA LYS A 254 -26.58 7.61 26.46
C LYS A 254 -26.45 8.73 25.44
N ASP A 255 -25.42 9.55 25.62
CA ASP A 255 -25.04 10.55 24.63
C ASP A 255 -24.57 9.87 23.33
N PHE A 256 -24.84 10.47 22.17
CA PHE A 256 -24.34 10.01 20.86
C PHE A 256 -22.80 9.95 20.84
N ARG A 257 -22.13 10.76 21.66
CA ARG A 257 -20.68 10.67 21.85
C ARG A 257 -20.20 9.29 22.30
N SER A 258 -21.06 8.46 22.91
CA SER A 258 -20.69 7.11 23.34
C SER A 258 -20.27 6.17 22.21
N TYR A 259 -20.81 6.33 20.99
CA TYR A 259 -20.36 5.57 19.82
C TYR A 259 -18.92 5.92 19.43
N LEU A 260 -18.58 7.22 19.47
CA LEU A 260 -17.24 7.73 19.20
C LEU A 260 -16.24 7.24 20.26
N GLN A 261 -16.62 7.35 21.54
CA GLN A 261 -15.80 6.86 22.67
C GLN A 261 -15.49 5.36 22.55
N TYR A 262 -16.45 4.56 22.05
CA TYR A 262 -16.21 3.14 21.83
C TYR A 262 -15.19 2.89 20.70
N LEU A 263 -15.25 3.66 19.61
CA LEU A 263 -14.25 3.56 18.54
C LEU A 263 -12.86 4.01 19.00
N GLU A 264 -12.78 5.09 19.79
CA GLU A 264 -11.55 5.53 20.44
C GLU A 264 -10.98 4.46 21.37
N TYR A 265 -11.84 3.81 22.15
CA TYR A 265 -11.47 2.66 22.98
C TYR A 265 -10.89 1.53 22.14
N LEU A 266 -11.52 1.15 21.02
CA LEU A 266 -10.97 0.12 20.13
C LEU A 266 -9.59 0.53 19.58
N ASN A 267 -9.44 1.78 19.12
CA ASN A 267 -8.17 2.26 18.58
C ASN A 267 -7.04 2.27 19.63
N GLN A 268 -7.35 2.61 20.88
CA GLN A 268 -6.38 2.57 21.99
C GLN A 268 -5.98 1.14 22.38
N ASN A 269 -6.88 0.18 22.20
CA ASN A 269 -6.67 -1.23 22.55
C ASN A 269 -6.25 -2.09 21.34
N ARG A 270 -5.87 -1.47 20.22
CA ARG A 270 -5.32 -2.19 19.08
C ARG A 270 -3.92 -2.73 19.42
N PRO A 271 -3.49 -3.85 18.82
CA PRO A 271 -2.14 -4.37 19.00
C PRO A 271 -1.09 -3.28 18.72
N ALA A 272 -0.11 -3.13 19.63
CA ALA A 272 0.97 -2.18 19.44
C ALA A 272 1.80 -2.55 18.20
N PRO A 273 2.24 -1.57 17.39
CA PRO A 273 3.04 -1.86 16.22
C PRO A 273 4.36 -2.52 16.64
N ASN A 274 4.74 -3.57 15.93
CA ASN A 274 6.03 -4.21 16.14
C ASN A 274 7.17 -3.34 15.59
N SER A 275 8.43 -3.72 15.83
CA SER A 275 9.60 -2.95 15.39
C SER A 275 9.68 -2.74 13.87
N TYR A 276 9.17 -3.70 13.09
CA TYR A 276 9.12 -3.63 11.63
C TYR A 276 8.06 -2.59 11.20
N GLU A 277 6.86 -2.63 11.77
CA GLU A 277 5.79 -1.67 11.48
C GLU A 277 6.19 -0.23 11.88
N LEU A 278 6.88 -0.07 13.02
CA LEU A 278 7.41 1.23 13.44
C LEU A 278 8.47 1.80 12.46
N PHE A 279 9.31 0.93 11.91
CA PHE A 279 10.33 1.32 10.93
C PHE A 279 9.72 1.62 9.55
N ALA A 280 8.75 0.80 9.13
CA ALA A 280 8.11 0.90 7.83
C ALA A 280 7.09 2.05 7.72
N LYS A 281 6.77 2.70 8.85
CA LYS A 281 5.83 3.81 8.89
C LYS A 281 6.21 4.94 7.93
N GLY A 282 5.30 5.28 7.03
CA GLY A 282 5.47 6.25 5.95
C GLY A 282 5.98 5.66 4.63
N TYR A 283 6.25 4.35 4.57
CA TYR A 283 6.68 3.64 3.37
C TYR A 283 5.59 2.70 2.83
N GLU A 284 4.44 2.59 3.50
CA GLU A 284 3.30 1.78 3.07
C GLU A 284 2.87 2.13 1.64
N ASP A 285 2.92 1.14 0.75
CA ASP A 285 2.63 1.24 -0.68
C ASP A 285 3.40 2.34 -1.43
N TYR A 286 4.53 2.80 -0.87
CA TYR A 286 5.42 3.78 -1.48
C TYR A 286 6.42 3.09 -2.42
N LEU A 287 6.23 3.28 -3.74
CA LEU A 287 7.09 2.72 -4.77
C LEU A 287 8.49 3.37 -4.76
N GLN A 288 9.51 2.54 -4.63
CA GLN A 288 10.92 2.96 -4.71
C GLN A 288 11.62 2.23 -5.84
N SER A 289 12.54 2.90 -6.53
CA SER A 289 13.43 2.22 -7.46
C SER A 289 14.33 1.25 -6.69
N PRO A 290 14.52 0.00 -7.17
CA PRO A 290 15.53 -0.89 -6.62
C PRO A 290 16.90 -0.23 -6.68
N SER A 291 17.72 -0.44 -5.65
CA SER A 291 19.06 0.12 -5.60
C SER A 291 19.94 -0.45 -6.72
N SER A 292 20.28 0.38 -7.71
CA SER A 292 21.31 0.05 -8.71
C SER A 292 22.72 0.31 -8.16
N HIS A 293 23.66 -0.56 -8.51
CA HIS A 293 25.02 -0.64 -7.94
C HIS A 293 26.01 0.40 -8.46
N SER A 294 25.56 1.59 -8.85
CA SER A 294 26.45 2.74 -9.02
C SER A 294 26.77 3.32 -7.64
N TRP A 295 27.68 2.68 -6.91
CA TRP A 295 28.11 3.08 -5.56
C TRP A 295 28.66 4.53 -5.48
N THR A 296 28.87 5.18 -6.62
CA THR A 296 29.40 6.53 -6.76
C THR A 296 28.44 7.64 -6.30
N THR A 297 27.13 7.37 -6.17
CA THR A 297 26.10 8.39 -5.83
C THR A 297 25.42 8.22 -4.45
N TRP A 298 25.80 7.23 -3.64
CA TRP A 298 25.16 7.00 -2.35
C TRP A 298 25.52 8.08 -1.30
N SER A 299 24.51 8.87 -0.89
CA SER A 299 24.67 9.85 0.18
C SER A 299 24.89 9.21 1.56
N LEU A 300 25.49 9.97 2.50
CA LEU A 300 25.67 9.58 3.90
C LEU A 300 24.38 9.14 4.61
N ARG A 301 23.21 9.60 4.14
CA ARG A 301 21.89 9.26 4.69
C ARG A 301 21.53 7.80 4.41
N HIS A 302 21.74 7.33 3.17
CA HIS A 302 21.46 5.94 2.76
C HIS A 302 22.32 4.93 3.54
N MET A 303 23.62 5.22 3.68
CA MET A 303 24.56 4.38 4.44
C MET A 303 24.27 4.30 5.95
N ARG A 304 23.71 5.37 6.55
CA ARG A 304 23.28 5.35 7.97
C ARG A 304 22.02 4.50 8.17
N CYS A 305 21.07 4.54 7.24
CA CYS A 305 19.92 3.64 7.27
C CYS A 305 20.37 2.18 7.22
N LEU A 306 21.24 1.83 6.25
CA LEU A 306 21.79 0.47 6.12
C LEU A 306 22.44 -0.04 7.41
N ARG A 307 23.23 0.80 8.10
CA ARG A 307 23.85 0.47 9.40
C ARG A 307 22.84 0.21 10.53
N ARG A 308 21.73 0.95 10.60
CA ARG A 308 20.69 0.76 11.63
C ARG A 308 19.88 -0.51 11.37
N ILE A 309 19.74 -0.87 10.10
CA ILE A 309 18.92 -1.98 9.64
C ILE A 309 19.69 -3.33 9.67
N LEU A 310 21.00 -3.31 9.41
CA LEU A 310 21.89 -4.47 9.42
C LEU A 310 22.09 -5.12 10.81
N LEU A 311 21.57 -4.57 11.92
CA LEU A 311 21.85 -5.10 13.26
C LEU A 311 21.45 -6.58 13.42
N ASN A 312 20.34 -7.02 12.82
CA ASN A 312 19.87 -8.41 12.87
C ASN A 312 20.65 -9.31 11.90
N THR A 313 20.95 -8.84 10.68
CA THR A 313 21.80 -9.57 9.72
C THR A 313 23.23 -9.72 10.25
N LEU A 314 23.75 -8.74 10.98
CA LEU A 314 25.11 -8.79 11.56
C LEU A 314 25.22 -9.79 12.70
N SER A 315 24.18 -9.96 13.52
CA SER A 315 24.15 -11.03 14.55
C SER A 315 24.11 -12.42 13.91
N THR A 316 23.29 -12.62 12.89
CA THR A 316 23.18 -13.89 12.16
C THR A 316 24.47 -14.19 11.39
N ASN A 317 25.01 -13.22 10.64
CA ASN A 317 26.28 -13.35 9.92
C ASN A 317 27.44 -13.64 10.87
N ARG A 318 27.49 -12.99 12.05
CA ARG A 318 28.49 -13.30 13.08
C ARG A 318 28.39 -14.75 13.55
N LEU A 319 27.18 -15.27 13.74
CA LEU A 319 26.97 -16.66 14.14
C LEU A 319 27.44 -17.62 13.05
N TYR A 320 27.06 -17.40 11.79
CA TYR A 320 27.52 -18.22 10.65
C TYR A 320 29.04 -18.19 10.50
N ILE A 321 29.67 -17.01 10.59
CA ILE A 321 31.13 -16.89 10.55
C ILE A 321 31.75 -17.67 11.72
N SER A 322 31.20 -17.54 12.93
CA SER A 322 31.67 -18.30 14.09
C SER A 322 31.58 -19.81 13.87
N VAL A 323 30.46 -20.30 13.31
CA VAL A 323 30.27 -21.71 12.97
C VAL A 323 31.31 -22.17 11.96
N CYS A 324 31.50 -21.45 10.85
CA CYS A 324 32.52 -21.77 9.85
C CYS A 324 33.93 -21.83 10.45
N LEU A 325 34.26 -20.91 11.36
CA LEU A 325 35.56 -20.88 12.06
C LEU A 325 35.74 -22.06 13.02
N THR A 326 34.66 -22.53 13.64
CA THR A 326 34.67 -23.72 14.50
C THR A 326 34.68 -25.02 13.71
N GLU A 327 33.94 -25.17 12.61
CA GLU A 327 33.94 -26.39 11.79
C GLU A 327 35.27 -26.63 11.07
N PHE A 328 35.98 -25.54 10.74
CA PHE A 328 37.37 -25.63 10.24
C PHE A 328 38.40 -26.08 11.29
N GLN A 329 37.98 -26.48 12.50
CA GLN A 329 38.82 -27.14 13.52
C GLN A 329 39.55 -28.39 13.05
N ARG A 330 39.15 -28.99 11.92
CA ARG A 330 39.86 -30.12 11.32
C ARG A 330 41.12 -29.70 10.54
N SER A 331 41.38 -28.41 10.33
CA SER A 331 42.58 -27.93 9.63
C SER A 331 43.71 -27.59 10.61
N ARG A 332 44.96 -27.96 10.27
CA ARG A 332 46.18 -27.61 11.05
C ARG A 332 46.66 -26.16 10.83
N LYS A 333 45.89 -25.31 10.15
CA LYS A 333 46.31 -23.93 9.85
C LYS A 333 46.27 -23.07 11.12
N THR A 334 47.36 -22.36 11.38
CA THR A 334 47.52 -21.45 12.54
C THR A 334 46.84 -20.09 12.31
N GLN A 335 46.62 -19.71 11.06
CA GLN A 335 45.93 -18.48 10.66
C GLN A 335 45.06 -18.77 9.42
N MET A 336 43.83 -18.25 9.41
CA MET A 336 42.91 -18.38 8.28
C MET A 336 42.75 -17.04 7.53
N VAL A 337 42.52 -17.13 6.22
CA VAL A 337 42.31 -15.98 5.34
C VAL A 337 40.83 -15.76 5.10
N LEU A 338 40.30 -14.60 5.47
CA LEU A 338 38.91 -14.23 5.24
C LEU A 338 38.82 -13.01 4.32
N MET A 339 38.06 -13.10 3.23
CA MET A 339 37.86 -11.99 2.31
C MET A 339 36.43 -11.47 2.42
N VAL A 340 36.28 -10.19 2.74
CA VAL A 340 34.99 -9.48 2.72
C VAL A 340 34.87 -8.76 1.38
N LEU A 341 33.97 -9.23 0.52
CA LEU A 341 33.75 -8.67 -0.82
C LEU A 341 32.54 -7.73 -0.80
N GLY A 342 32.76 -6.44 -1.09
CA GLY A 342 31.77 -5.38 -0.85
C GLY A 342 31.75 -4.97 0.62
N ALA A 343 32.90 -4.54 1.14
CA ALA A 343 33.06 -4.27 2.57
C ALA A 343 32.26 -3.05 3.08
N GLY A 344 31.80 -2.16 2.19
CA GLY A 344 31.09 -0.94 2.53
C GLY A 344 31.87 -0.12 3.56
N ARG A 345 31.25 0.17 4.71
CA ARG A 345 31.88 0.89 5.83
C ARG A 345 32.48 -0.02 6.91
N GLY A 346 32.68 -1.30 6.60
CA GLY A 346 33.29 -2.29 7.50
C GLY A 346 32.40 -2.98 8.54
N PRO A 347 31.05 -2.99 8.51
CA PRO A 347 30.28 -3.69 9.53
C PRO A 347 30.52 -5.21 9.50
N LEU A 348 30.70 -5.81 8.32
CA LEU A 348 31.05 -7.24 8.17
C LEU A 348 32.49 -7.53 8.60
N VAL A 349 33.44 -6.61 8.33
CA VAL A 349 34.82 -6.72 8.84
C VAL A 349 34.80 -6.80 10.37
N ASN A 350 34.07 -5.89 11.03
CA ASN A 350 33.88 -5.89 12.47
C ASN A 350 33.13 -7.14 12.99
N ALA A 351 32.20 -7.70 12.23
CA ALA A 351 31.53 -8.95 12.58
C ALA A 351 32.50 -10.14 12.53
N SER A 352 33.32 -10.23 11.48
CA SER A 352 34.35 -11.26 11.30
C SER A 352 35.40 -11.23 12.40
N LEU A 353 35.91 -10.05 12.76
CA LEU A 353 36.86 -9.89 13.86
C LEU A 353 36.28 -10.35 15.20
N ARG A 354 35.01 -10.01 15.48
CA ARG A 354 34.31 -10.46 16.70
C ARG A 354 34.07 -11.97 16.71
N ALA A 355 33.68 -12.55 15.58
CA ALA A 355 33.52 -13.99 15.44
C ALA A 355 34.84 -14.73 15.67
N ALA A 356 35.95 -14.22 15.13
CA ALA A 356 37.28 -14.78 15.33
C ALA A 356 37.72 -14.78 16.80
N ARG A 357 37.48 -13.67 17.53
CA ARG A 357 37.74 -13.61 18.97
C ARG A 357 36.91 -14.62 19.76
N GLN A 358 35.64 -14.79 19.40
CA GLN A 358 34.74 -15.74 20.06
C GLN A 358 35.11 -17.21 19.77
N ALA A 359 35.57 -17.50 18.56
CA ALA A 359 36.00 -18.83 18.15
C ALA A 359 37.47 -19.14 18.53
N ASP A 360 38.16 -18.20 19.19
CA ASP A 360 39.59 -18.24 19.51
C ASP A 360 40.46 -18.59 18.27
N ARG A 361 40.21 -17.88 17.17
CA ARG A 361 40.91 -18.07 15.88
C ARG A 361 41.65 -16.81 15.44
N LYS A 362 42.82 -17.02 14.83
CA LYS A 362 43.55 -15.94 14.15
C LYS A 362 43.07 -15.80 12.71
N LEU A 363 42.61 -14.60 12.37
CA LEU A 363 42.24 -14.21 11.00
C LEU A 363 43.23 -13.23 10.41
N LYS A 364 43.49 -13.38 9.11
CA LYS A 364 43.96 -12.34 8.20
C LYS A 364 42.80 -11.93 7.31
N ILE A 365 42.43 -10.65 7.29
CA ILE A 365 41.23 -10.19 6.59
C ILE A 365 41.60 -9.29 5.41
N TYR A 366 40.98 -9.52 4.26
CA TYR A 366 40.97 -8.57 3.14
C TYR A 366 39.59 -7.92 3.03
N ALA A 367 39.53 -6.60 3.08
CA ALA A 367 38.31 -5.81 2.90
C ALA A 367 38.30 -5.18 1.50
N VAL A 368 37.62 -5.83 0.56
CA VAL A 368 37.58 -5.43 -0.86
C VAL A 368 36.37 -4.54 -1.11
N GLU A 369 36.60 -3.34 -1.63
CA GLU A 369 35.55 -2.35 -1.89
C GLU A 369 35.91 -1.52 -3.13
N LYS A 370 34.94 -1.32 -4.03
CA LYS A 370 35.13 -0.53 -5.26
C LYS A 370 34.79 0.95 -5.07
N ASN A 371 33.95 1.29 -4.09
CA ASN A 371 33.57 2.67 -3.82
C ASN A 371 34.70 3.44 -3.12
N PRO A 372 35.35 4.42 -3.79
CA PRO A 372 36.48 5.13 -3.20
C PRO A 372 36.11 5.91 -1.93
N ASN A 373 34.85 6.37 -1.80
CA ASN A 373 34.40 7.08 -0.60
C ASN A 373 34.28 6.16 0.62
N ALA A 374 33.84 4.92 0.40
CA ALA A 374 33.76 3.92 1.45
C ALA A 374 35.16 3.44 1.87
N VAL A 375 36.07 3.29 0.90
CA VAL A 375 37.49 2.99 1.12
C VAL A 375 38.14 3.99 2.07
N ILE A 376 37.87 5.30 1.94
CA ILE A 376 38.36 6.31 2.90
C ILE A 376 37.95 5.94 4.34
N THR A 377 36.71 5.52 4.55
CA THR A 377 36.25 5.08 5.87
C THR A 377 36.99 3.83 6.33
N LEU A 378 37.19 2.85 5.44
CA LEU A 378 37.87 1.59 5.76
C LEU A 378 39.34 1.80 6.12
N GLU A 379 40.07 2.66 5.41
CA GLU A 379 41.48 2.97 5.71
C GLU A 379 41.64 3.69 7.06
N ASN A 380 40.70 4.59 7.41
CA ASN A 380 40.71 5.19 8.75
C ASN A 380 40.45 4.15 9.85
N TRP A 381 39.46 3.25 9.67
CA TRP A 381 39.25 2.13 10.60
C TRP A 381 40.47 1.22 10.71
N ARG A 382 41.17 0.97 9.60
CA ARG A 382 42.39 0.17 9.58
C ARG A 382 43.50 0.85 10.39
N PHE A 383 43.71 2.15 10.18
CA PHE A 383 44.75 2.90 10.87
C PHE A 383 44.48 3.03 12.37
N GLU A 384 43.23 3.33 12.75
CA GLU A 384 42.86 3.60 14.15
C GLU A 384 42.64 2.33 14.98
N GLU A 385 42.05 1.28 14.40
CA GLU A 385 41.47 0.16 15.18
C GLU A 385 41.91 -1.23 14.72
N TRP A 386 41.84 -1.52 13.42
CA TRP A 386 42.07 -2.90 12.93
C TRP A 386 43.55 -3.27 12.77
N GLY A 387 44.42 -2.28 12.54
CA GLY A 387 45.84 -2.45 12.29
C GLY A 387 46.14 -3.40 11.12
N ASP A 388 47.27 -4.10 11.22
CA ASP A 388 47.77 -5.01 10.17
C ASP A 388 46.94 -6.29 10.02
N GLN A 389 45.94 -6.51 10.89
CA GLN A 389 45.05 -7.67 10.76
C GLN A 389 44.11 -7.56 9.55
N VAL A 390 43.82 -6.33 9.10
CA VAL A 390 42.93 -6.05 7.96
C VAL A 390 43.71 -5.32 6.87
N THR A 391 43.70 -5.88 5.66
CA THR A 391 44.18 -5.22 4.45
C THR A 391 43.00 -4.68 3.66
N VAL A 392 42.93 -3.36 3.49
CA VAL A 392 41.91 -2.71 2.66
C VAL A 392 42.35 -2.78 1.19
N VAL A 393 41.41 -3.13 0.31
CA VAL A 393 41.66 -3.27 -1.14
C VAL A 393 40.64 -2.42 -1.89
N SER A 394 41.11 -1.33 -2.49
CA SER A 394 40.30 -0.41 -3.30
C SER A 394 40.20 -0.90 -4.74
N CYS A 395 39.33 -1.86 -5.01
CA CYS A 395 39.20 -2.48 -6.33
C CYS A 395 37.82 -3.13 -6.52
N ASP A 396 37.40 -3.30 -7.77
CA ASP A 396 36.31 -4.20 -8.10
C ASP A 396 36.77 -5.66 -7.87
N MET A 397 35.98 -6.43 -7.12
CA MET A 397 36.32 -7.82 -6.78
C MET A 397 36.50 -8.73 -8.00
N ARG A 398 35.92 -8.38 -9.15
CA ARG A 398 36.02 -9.12 -10.41
C ARG A 398 37.38 -8.95 -11.09
N GLU A 399 38.04 -7.82 -10.82
CA GLU A 399 39.33 -7.45 -11.41
C GLU A 399 40.49 -7.73 -10.43
N TRP A 400 40.18 -7.86 -9.14
CA TRP A 400 41.18 -8.02 -8.11
C TRP A 400 41.92 -9.37 -8.21
N SER A 401 43.23 -9.28 -8.47
CA SER A 401 44.14 -10.42 -8.40
C SER A 401 44.62 -10.62 -6.96
N ALA A 402 43.91 -11.48 -6.23
CA ALA A 402 44.20 -11.73 -4.82
C ALA A 402 45.60 -12.36 -4.63
N PRO A 403 46.41 -11.86 -3.68
CA PRO A 403 47.79 -12.35 -3.46
C PRO A 403 47.84 -13.77 -2.87
N GLU A 404 46.75 -14.23 -2.26
CA GLU A 404 46.61 -15.57 -1.69
C GLU A 404 45.13 -16.02 -1.76
N LYS A 405 44.85 -17.31 -1.59
CA LYS A 405 43.48 -17.83 -1.62
C LYS A 405 42.76 -17.60 -0.29
N ALA A 406 41.47 -17.30 -0.35
CA ALA A 406 40.61 -17.25 0.82
C ALA A 406 40.30 -18.65 1.36
N ASP A 407 40.22 -18.77 2.69
CA ASP A 407 39.56 -19.90 3.35
C ASP A 407 38.05 -19.63 3.48
N ILE A 408 37.65 -18.38 3.73
CA ILE A 408 36.26 -17.94 3.86
C ILE A 408 36.05 -16.66 3.04
N ILE A 409 34.96 -16.61 2.28
CA ILE A 409 34.49 -15.40 1.61
C ILE A 409 33.18 -14.98 2.26
N VAL A 410 33.06 -13.69 2.58
CA VAL A 410 31.84 -13.09 3.14
C VAL A 410 31.42 -11.93 2.24
N SER A 411 30.17 -11.91 1.83
CA SER A 411 29.58 -10.79 1.09
C SER A 411 28.14 -10.56 1.54
N GLU A 412 27.64 -9.36 1.28
CA GLU A 412 26.25 -8.97 1.50
C GLU A 412 25.89 -8.06 0.31
N LEU A 413 25.50 -8.73 -0.78
CA LEU A 413 25.23 -8.15 -2.11
C LEU A 413 23.85 -8.61 -2.60
N LEU A 414 22.92 -8.81 -1.66
CA LEU A 414 21.59 -9.32 -1.92
C LEU A 414 20.60 -8.17 -1.97
N GLY A 415 19.83 -8.11 -3.06
CA GLY A 415 18.69 -7.20 -3.16
C GLY A 415 17.39 -7.83 -2.64
N SER A 416 16.30 -7.06 -2.73
CA SER A 416 14.95 -7.54 -2.36
C SER A 416 14.48 -8.79 -3.12
N PHE A 417 15.05 -9.07 -4.29
CA PHE A 417 14.80 -10.26 -5.10
C PHE A 417 15.99 -11.23 -5.11
N GLY A 418 16.89 -11.13 -4.13
CA GLY A 418 18.10 -11.95 -4.04
C GLY A 418 19.20 -11.44 -4.97
N ASP A 419 19.11 -11.73 -6.27
CA ASP A 419 20.19 -11.51 -7.23
C ASP A 419 20.09 -10.20 -8.06
N ASN A 420 19.06 -9.38 -7.79
CA ASN A 420 18.74 -8.17 -8.56
C ASN A 420 19.70 -6.99 -8.34
N GLU A 421 20.63 -7.09 -7.39
CA GLU A 421 21.62 -6.05 -7.12
C GLU A 421 22.79 -6.01 -8.13
N LEU A 422 22.83 -6.96 -9.07
CA LEU A 422 23.82 -7.01 -10.16
C LEU A 422 23.27 -6.51 -11.50
N SER A 423 22.09 -5.86 -11.54
CA SER A 423 21.52 -5.33 -12.79
C SER A 423 22.38 -4.19 -13.35
N PRO A 424 22.63 -4.12 -14.67
CA PRO A 424 23.30 -2.99 -15.30
C PRO A 424 22.58 -1.67 -15.00
N ASP A 425 23.34 -0.57 -15.04
CA ASP A 425 22.88 0.79 -14.70
C ASP A 425 21.51 1.11 -15.31
N THR A 426 20.53 1.44 -14.46
CA THR A 426 19.18 1.93 -14.83
C THR A 426 19.20 3.35 -15.46
N GLY A 427 20.34 3.75 -16.01
CA GLY A 427 20.67 5.09 -16.50
C GLY A 427 20.07 5.44 -17.86
N CYS A 428 18.99 4.79 -18.29
CA CYS A 428 18.23 5.26 -19.45
C CYS A 428 17.57 6.60 -19.09
N ARG A 429 17.94 7.65 -19.83
CA ARG A 429 17.41 9.01 -19.67
C ARG A 429 15.88 8.98 -19.78
N GLU A 430 15.17 9.59 -18.83
CA GLU A 430 13.70 9.60 -18.76
C GLU A 430 13.00 10.06 -20.04
N ARG A 431 13.67 10.83 -20.90
CA ARG A 431 13.06 11.43 -22.10
C ARG A 431 12.83 10.47 -23.27
N ASP A 432 13.45 9.29 -23.26
CA ASP A 432 13.41 8.34 -24.38
C ASP A 432 12.72 7.01 -24.02
N LYS A 433 12.10 6.91 -22.84
CA LYS A 433 11.42 5.70 -22.39
C LYS A 433 10.00 5.62 -22.96
N ASP A 434 9.58 4.41 -23.34
CA ASP A 434 8.19 4.10 -23.68
C ASP A 434 7.25 4.57 -22.54
N PRO A 435 6.10 5.19 -22.84
CA PRO A 435 5.11 5.61 -21.83
C PRO A 435 4.70 4.50 -20.86
N GLU A 436 4.79 3.23 -21.28
CA GLU A 436 4.44 2.05 -20.50
C GLU A 436 5.63 1.40 -19.78
N CYS A 437 6.85 1.96 -19.89
CA CYS A 437 8.06 1.41 -19.28
C CYS A 437 7.96 1.23 -17.75
N HIS A 438 7.06 1.98 -17.11
CA HIS A 438 6.76 1.88 -15.68
C HIS A 438 6.14 0.52 -15.31
N PHE A 439 5.47 -0.17 -16.25
CA PHE A 439 4.97 -1.54 -16.05
C PHE A 439 6.01 -2.62 -16.34
N GLU A 440 7.17 -2.24 -16.86
CA GLU A 440 8.27 -3.15 -17.23
C GLU A 440 9.47 -3.02 -16.27
N THR A 441 9.32 -2.19 -15.24
CA THR A 441 10.35 -1.93 -14.23
C THR A 441 9.91 -2.47 -12.86
N PRO A 442 10.75 -3.23 -12.14
CA PRO A 442 10.44 -3.63 -10.77
C PRO A 442 10.57 -2.48 -9.77
N TYR A 443 9.81 -2.57 -8.67
CA TYR A 443 9.84 -1.58 -7.57
C TYR A 443 10.09 -2.25 -6.22
N VAL A 444 10.85 -1.62 -5.34
CA VAL A 444 10.92 -1.98 -3.92
C VAL A 444 9.77 -1.27 -3.20
N VAL A 445 8.91 -2.02 -2.53
CA VAL A 445 7.69 -1.48 -1.89
C VAL A 445 7.32 -2.25 -0.63
N ARG A 446 6.94 -1.52 0.43
CA ARG A 446 6.28 -2.11 1.59
C ARG A 446 4.81 -2.35 1.23
N LEU A 447 4.52 -3.52 0.68
CA LEU A 447 3.16 -3.94 0.35
C LEU A 447 2.26 -3.91 1.60
N HIS A 448 1.23 -3.07 1.58
CA HIS A 448 0.36 -2.82 2.74
C HIS A 448 -1.11 -3.04 2.38
N ASN A 449 -1.65 -2.31 1.40
CA ASN A 449 -2.99 -2.56 0.87
C ASN A 449 -2.93 -3.49 -0.35
N PHE A 450 -2.90 -4.79 -0.11
CA PHE A 450 -2.86 -5.80 -1.17
C PHE A 450 -3.49 -7.12 -0.71
N HIS A 451 -3.84 -7.98 -1.66
CA HIS A 451 -4.22 -9.35 -1.41
C HIS A 451 -3.18 -10.31 -1.99
N GLN A 452 -2.68 -11.25 -1.17
CA GLN A 452 -1.81 -12.31 -1.63
C GLN A 452 -2.65 -13.49 -2.12
N LEU A 453 -2.76 -13.63 -3.44
CA LEU A 453 -3.63 -14.63 -4.07
C LEU A 453 -3.13 -16.09 -3.94
N ALA A 454 -1.82 -16.28 -3.73
CA ALA A 454 -1.22 -17.60 -3.62
C ALA A 454 0.03 -17.59 -2.71
N GLU A 455 0.37 -18.74 -2.15
CA GLU A 455 1.61 -18.91 -1.38
C GLU A 455 2.86 -18.69 -2.26
N PRO A 456 3.91 -18.02 -1.73
CA PRO A 456 5.10 -17.73 -2.52
C PRO A 456 5.84 -19.03 -2.88
N LYS A 457 6.26 -19.14 -4.14
CA LYS A 457 7.06 -20.29 -4.63
C LYS A 457 8.51 -19.88 -4.86
N PRO A 458 9.49 -20.80 -4.67
CA PRO A 458 10.88 -20.54 -5.05
C PRO A 458 10.97 -20.21 -6.54
N CYS A 459 11.76 -19.18 -6.88
CA CYS A 459 11.95 -18.75 -8.27
C CYS A 459 13.36 -19.13 -8.79
N PHE A 460 14.39 -18.39 -8.39
CA PHE A 460 15.78 -18.68 -8.73
C PHE A 460 16.57 -19.13 -7.51
N THR A 461 17.59 -19.97 -7.69
CA THR A 461 18.47 -20.43 -6.62
C THR A 461 19.92 -20.38 -7.08
N PHE A 462 20.75 -19.66 -6.32
CA PHE A 462 22.19 -19.59 -6.52
C PHE A 462 22.90 -20.28 -5.35
N ARG A 463 23.97 -21.01 -5.63
CA ARG A 463 24.78 -21.71 -4.60
C ARG A 463 26.23 -21.30 -4.72
N HIS A 464 26.80 -20.87 -3.60
CA HIS A 464 28.19 -20.43 -3.49
C HIS A 464 28.94 -21.25 -2.42
N PRO A 465 30.07 -21.90 -2.75
CA PRO A 465 30.56 -22.23 -4.08
C PRO A 465 29.63 -23.24 -4.78
N THR A 466 29.82 -23.50 -6.08
CA THR A 466 28.90 -24.25 -6.97
C THR A 466 28.74 -25.76 -6.65
N LYS A 467 28.91 -26.18 -5.40
CA LYS A 467 28.59 -27.51 -4.86
C LYS A 467 27.86 -27.34 -3.52
N GLY A 468 26.55 -27.67 -3.49
CA GLY A 468 25.60 -27.94 -2.37
C GLY A 468 25.82 -27.26 -1.00
N ILE A 469 24.81 -26.77 -0.27
CA ILE A 469 23.57 -27.44 0.17
C ILE A 469 22.55 -26.39 0.68
N ASN A 470 21.29 -26.83 0.77
CA ASN A 470 20.03 -26.18 1.19
C ASN A 470 20.11 -25.16 2.35
N PRO A 471 19.31 -24.08 2.33
CA PRO A 471 18.48 -23.83 3.51
C PRO A 471 17.07 -23.24 3.24
N GLN A 472 16.08 -23.84 3.89
CA GLN A 472 14.84 -23.18 4.28
C GLN A 472 15.10 -22.36 5.57
N THR A 473 14.65 -21.10 5.62
CA THR A 473 13.94 -20.45 6.75
C THR A 473 14.01 -18.92 6.67
N HIS A 474 12.89 -18.29 7.00
CA HIS A 474 12.72 -16.84 7.11
C HIS A 474 13.25 -16.34 8.47
N SER A 475 13.91 -15.17 8.50
CA SER A 475 14.47 -14.58 9.73
C SER A 475 13.48 -13.63 10.42
N ALA A 476 13.07 -13.94 11.64
CA ALA A 476 12.16 -13.10 12.42
C ALA A 476 12.81 -11.75 12.78
N GLY A 477 12.10 -10.64 12.51
CA GLY A 477 12.53 -9.28 12.89
C GLY A 477 13.50 -8.59 11.92
N MET A 478 13.69 -9.10 10.70
CA MET A 478 14.55 -8.50 9.68
C MET A 478 13.78 -7.43 8.86
N PHE A 479 14.34 -6.22 8.71
CA PHE A 479 13.73 -5.10 7.97
C PHE A 479 14.67 -4.48 6.91
N SER A 480 15.70 -5.24 6.49
CA SER A 480 16.72 -4.83 5.50
C SER A 480 16.20 -4.70 4.08
N TRP A 481 15.15 -5.45 3.74
CA TRP A 481 14.57 -5.44 2.40
C TRP A 481 13.05 -5.36 2.52
N PHE A 482 12.45 -4.36 1.87
CA PHE A 482 11.04 -4.44 1.52
C PHE A 482 10.87 -5.37 0.32
N PRO A 483 9.70 -6.02 0.14
CA PRO A 483 9.40 -6.82 -1.04
C PRO A 483 9.67 -6.08 -2.34
N ILE A 484 10.02 -6.84 -3.38
CA ILE A 484 10.04 -6.33 -4.76
C ILE A 484 8.67 -6.61 -5.40
N PHE A 485 8.19 -5.67 -6.22
CA PHE A 485 6.93 -5.73 -6.93
C PHE A 485 7.20 -5.65 -8.44
N PHE A 486 6.68 -6.62 -9.18
CA PHE A 486 6.71 -6.66 -10.65
C PHE A 486 5.31 -6.32 -11.16
N PRO A 487 5.08 -5.11 -11.70
CA PRO A 487 3.79 -4.74 -12.26
C PRO A 487 3.44 -5.52 -13.52
N LEU A 488 2.14 -5.64 -13.79
CA LEU A 488 1.58 -6.27 -15.00
C LEU A 488 0.55 -5.30 -15.61
N LYS A 489 0.40 -5.31 -16.94
CA LYS A 489 -0.50 -4.36 -17.63
C LYS A 489 -1.98 -4.67 -17.39
N VAL A 490 -2.45 -5.89 -17.67
CA VAL A 490 -3.85 -6.33 -17.44
C VAL A 490 -3.89 -7.86 -17.31
N LEU A 491 -4.47 -8.39 -16.23
CA LEU A 491 -4.73 -9.83 -16.03
C LEU A 491 -5.96 -10.04 -15.11
N PRO A 492 -7.18 -10.18 -15.66
CA PRO A 492 -8.34 -10.62 -14.87
C PRO A 492 -8.24 -12.12 -14.55
N THR A 493 -8.64 -12.50 -13.34
CA THR A 493 -8.60 -13.87 -12.82
C THR A 493 -9.90 -14.24 -12.13
N GLU A 494 -10.33 -15.49 -12.29
CA GLU A 494 -11.53 -16.08 -11.69
C GLU A 494 -11.17 -17.21 -10.72
N GLU A 495 -12.10 -17.56 -9.84
CA GLU A 495 -11.90 -18.67 -8.90
C GLU A 495 -11.69 -19.99 -9.65
N GLY A 496 -10.62 -20.71 -9.32
CA GLY A 496 -10.24 -21.97 -9.99
C GLY A 496 -9.22 -21.81 -11.12
N ASP A 497 -8.94 -20.59 -11.58
CA ASP A 497 -7.88 -20.35 -12.57
C ASP A 497 -6.51 -20.75 -12.03
N ARG A 498 -5.72 -21.42 -12.88
CA ARG A 498 -4.30 -21.64 -12.60
C ARG A 498 -3.48 -20.54 -13.24
N MET A 499 -2.80 -19.75 -12.40
CA MET A 499 -1.75 -18.85 -12.85
C MET A 499 -0.46 -19.64 -13.06
N THR A 500 -0.03 -19.77 -14.32
CA THR A 500 1.25 -20.36 -14.69
C THR A 500 2.20 -19.27 -15.17
N GLU A 501 3.34 -19.12 -14.51
CA GLU A 501 4.40 -18.26 -15.04
C GLU A 501 5.15 -19.01 -16.15
N GLY A 502 5.33 -18.34 -17.28
CA GLY A 502 6.12 -18.80 -18.42
C GLY A 502 7.61 -18.94 -18.08
N PRO A 503 8.39 -19.60 -18.95
CA PRO A 503 9.79 -19.87 -18.73
C PRO A 503 10.61 -18.57 -18.61
N ARG A 504 11.02 -18.23 -17.38
CA ARG A 504 11.89 -17.08 -17.11
C ARG A 504 13.32 -17.40 -17.56
N LYS A 505 13.81 -16.74 -18.63
CA LYS A 505 15.25 -16.70 -18.93
C LYS A 505 15.82 -15.41 -18.36
N ARG A 506 16.83 -15.51 -17.49
CA ARG A 506 17.68 -14.36 -17.14
C ARG A 506 18.54 -14.03 -18.36
N GLY A 507 18.22 -12.94 -19.05
CA GLY A 507 19.05 -12.42 -20.13
C GLY A 507 20.34 -11.82 -19.57
N SER A 508 21.47 -12.12 -20.19
CA SER A 508 22.76 -11.49 -19.90
C SER A 508 23.42 -11.19 -21.24
N SER A 509 23.27 -9.97 -21.75
CA SER A 509 24.13 -9.48 -22.82
C SER A 509 25.43 -8.98 -22.20
N GLY A 510 26.55 -9.62 -22.55
CA GLY A 510 27.86 -8.99 -22.37
C GLY A 510 27.82 -7.71 -23.21
N GLY A 511 28.04 -6.56 -22.56
CA GLY A 511 27.65 -5.26 -23.08
C GLY A 511 27.97 -5.05 -24.56
N GLU A 512 26.92 -5.09 -25.38
CA GLU A 512 26.77 -4.45 -26.70
C GLU A 512 25.36 -4.77 -27.22
N ASP A 513 24.73 -3.76 -27.80
CA ASP A 513 23.39 -3.81 -28.39
C ASP A 513 23.26 -4.92 -29.43
N SER A 514 22.15 -5.67 -29.40
CA SER A 514 21.54 -6.17 -30.64
C SER A 514 20.12 -6.68 -30.43
N HIS A 515 19.23 -6.17 -31.29
CA HIS A 515 17.88 -6.65 -31.52
C HIS A 515 17.87 -8.10 -32.04
N SER A 516 16.93 -8.90 -31.54
CA SER A 516 16.28 -9.94 -32.35
C SER A 516 14.88 -10.22 -31.82
N GLU A 517 13.88 -10.01 -32.69
CA GLU A 517 12.52 -10.51 -32.49
C GLU A 517 12.49 -12.03 -32.69
N PRO A 518 11.56 -12.71 -32.01
CA PRO A 518 10.68 -13.62 -32.73
C PRO A 518 9.22 -13.22 -32.56
N ALA A 519 8.49 -13.35 -33.67
CA ALA A 519 7.06 -13.17 -33.79
C ALA A 519 6.29 -14.18 -32.93
N ASP A 520 5.55 -13.66 -31.94
CA ASP A 520 4.27 -14.15 -31.41
C ASP A 520 4.05 -13.52 -30.02
N THR A 521 3.58 -12.27 -30.01
CA THR A 521 3.22 -11.57 -28.78
C THR A 521 1.86 -12.06 -28.28
N GLN A 522 1.88 -12.81 -27.17
CA GLN A 522 0.69 -13.19 -26.41
C GLN A 522 0.18 -12.02 -25.55
N PRO A 523 -1.14 -11.93 -25.29
CA PRO A 523 -1.71 -10.86 -24.48
C PRO A 523 -1.19 -10.93 -23.03
N GLY A 524 -0.65 -9.82 -22.51
CA GLY A 524 -0.22 -9.66 -21.11
C GLY A 524 1.29 -9.65 -20.84
N ALA A 525 2.16 -9.79 -21.87
CA ALA A 525 3.60 -9.80 -21.67
C ALA A 525 4.17 -8.38 -21.40
N ALA A 526 4.86 -8.22 -20.27
CA ALA A 526 5.76 -7.10 -20.02
C ALA A 526 7.18 -7.50 -20.49
N LYS A 527 7.72 -6.82 -21.51
CA LYS A 527 9.09 -7.04 -21.99
C LYS A 527 9.99 -5.96 -21.43
N ASN A 528 10.97 -6.29 -20.59
CA ASN A 528 12.03 -5.35 -20.26
C ASN A 528 13.26 -5.61 -21.15
N ALA A 529 13.85 -4.53 -21.69
CA ALA A 529 15.14 -4.51 -22.36
C ALA A 529 16.30 -5.05 -21.48
N GLU A 530 16.12 -5.13 -20.17
CA GLU A 530 17.09 -5.67 -19.20
C GLU A 530 17.02 -7.20 -19.00
N GLY A 531 16.31 -7.93 -19.87
CA GLY A 531 16.38 -9.41 -19.89
C GLY A 531 15.57 -10.11 -18.79
N PHE A 532 14.56 -9.44 -18.23
CA PHE A 532 13.52 -10.06 -17.40
C PHE A 532 12.20 -10.08 -18.18
N GLU A 533 11.73 -11.28 -18.51
CA GLU A 533 10.42 -11.51 -19.13
C GLU A 533 9.53 -12.20 -18.09
N VAL A 534 8.48 -11.51 -17.63
CA VAL A 534 7.42 -12.09 -16.80
C VAL A 534 6.19 -12.24 -17.67
N ALA A 535 5.97 -13.46 -18.17
CA ALA A 535 4.73 -13.83 -18.85
C ALA A 535 3.91 -14.69 -17.88
N LEU A 536 2.73 -14.22 -17.48
CA LEU A 536 1.75 -15.03 -16.75
C LEU A 536 0.71 -15.54 -17.74
N LYS A 537 0.46 -16.84 -17.72
CA LYS A 537 -0.61 -17.50 -18.48
C LYS A 537 -1.75 -17.85 -17.52
N LYS A 538 -2.97 -17.50 -17.92
CA LYS A 538 -4.21 -18.04 -17.35
C LYS A 538 -4.47 -19.37 -18.05
N GLU A 539 -4.29 -20.48 -17.34
CA GLU A 539 -4.78 -21.79 -17.80
C GLU A 539 -6.22 -21.94 -17.30
N ILE A 540 -7.16 -21.84 -18.23
CA ILE A 540 -8.57 -22.15 -17.97
C ILE A 540 -8.65 -23.66 -17.78
N GLY A 541 -9.00 -24.11 -16.58
CA GLY A 541 -9.28 -25.52 -16.30
C GLY A 541 -10.51 -25.97 -17.10
N LEU A 542 -10.36 -27.04 -17.87
CA LEU A 542 -11.48 -27.78 -18.46
C LEU A 542 -12.20 -28.63 -17.41
#